data_AF-A0A944GPW4-F1
#
_entry.id   AF-A0A944GPW4-F1
#
_cell.length_a   1.000
_cell.length_b   1.000
_cell.length_c   1.000
_cell.angle_alpha   90.00
_cell.angle_beta   90.00
_cell.angle_gamma   90.00
#
_symmetry.space_group_name_H-M   'P 1'
#
loop_
_entity.id
_entity.type
_entity.pdbx_description
1 polymer ?
#
loop_
_entity_poly.entity_id
_entity_poly.type
_entity_poly.pdbx_seq_one_letter_code
_entity_poly.pdbx_strand_id
1 'polypeptide(L)'
;MFEKRKYLKEIKKCRATIQEIERKRSRSQSALVQAILLQEEPKEADVEWFNKYTGEISAVRNHMTETQKKLDAFMATKQAKKKKKAQ
;
A
#
# COMPACT_ATOMS: atom_id res chain seq x y z
N MET A 1 9.15 -4.04 -22.68
CA MET A 1 8.16 -2.95 -22.44
C MET A 1 6.96 -3.45 -21.63
N PHE A 2 6.47 -4.67 -21.88
CA PHE A 2 5.33 -5.26 -21.18
C PHE A 2 5.51 -5.40 -19.66
N GLU A 3 6.64 -5.95 -19.18
CA GLU A 3 6.88 -6.16 -17.74
C GLU A 3 6.96 -4.86 -16.95
N LYS A 4 7.67 -3.85 -17.46
CA LYS A 4 7.66 -2.49 -16.88
C LYS A 4 6.24 -1.95 -16.72
N ARG A 5 5.43 -2.04 -17.78
CA ARG A 5 4.04 -1.55 -17.78
C ARG A 5 3.17 -2.35 -16.80
N LYS A 6 3.41 -3.66 -16.67
CA LYS A 6 2.73 -4.53 -15.68
C LYS A 6 3.01 -4.03 -14.26
N TYR A 7 4.28 -3.89 -13.86
CA TYR A 7 4.64 -3.42 -12.52
C TYR A 7 4.09 -2.03 -12.21
N LEU A 8 4.18 -1.09 -13.15
CA LEU A 8 3.60 0.25 -12.96
C LEU A 8 2.09 0.23 -12.78
N LYS A 9 1.37 -0.64 -13.51
CA LYS A 9 -0.09 -0.79 -13.37
C LYS A 9 -0.44 -1.40 -12.03
N GLU A 10 0.32 -2.37 -11.56
CA GLU A 10 0.15 -3.04 -10.27
C GLU A 10 0.40 -2.09 -9.09
N ILE A 11 1.48 -1.28 -9.15
CA ILE A 11 1.74 -0.21 -8.18
C ILE A 11 0.59 0.80 -8.17
N LYS A 12 0.09 1.22 -9.35
CA LYS A 12 -1.06 2.14 -9.43
C LYS A 12 -2.31 1.55 -8.77
N LYS A 13 -2.58 0.25 -8.98
CA LYS A 13 -3.69 -0.45 -8.31
C LYS A 13 -3.49 -0.46 -6.80
N CYS A 14 -2.30 -0.80 -6.30
CA CYS A 14 -2.01 -0.81 -4.87
C CYS A 14 -2.29 0.56 -4.23
N ARG A 15 -1.87 1.66 -4.87
CA ARG A 15 -2.15 3.02 -4.39
C ARG A 15 -3.65 3.32 -4.29
N ALA A 16 -4.41 2.96 -5.33
CA ALA A 16 -5.86 3.14 -5.33
C ALA A 16 -6.54 2.29 -4.24
N THR A 17 -6.10 1.05 -4.06
CA THR A 17 -6.61 0.16 -3.01
C THR A 17 -6.30 0.71 -1.61
N ILE A 18 -5.07 1.19 -1.36
CA ILE A 18 -4.71 1.83 -0.09
C ILE A 18 -5.62 3.02 0.19
N GLN A 19 -5.81 3.91 -0.79
CA GLN A 19 -6.66 5.09 -0.63
C GLN A 19 -8.11 4.71 -0.29
N GLU A 20 -8.64 3.65 -0.91
CA GLU A 20 -9.99 3.17 -0.65
C GLU A 20 -10.12 2.56 0.76
N ILE A 21 -9.13 1.81 1.21
CA ILE A 21 -9.13 1.26 2.57
C ILE A 21 -8.97 2.37 3.61
N GLU A 22 -8.13 3.38 3.34
CA GLU A 22 -7.96 4.55 4.22
C GLU A 22 -9.27 5.33 4.39
N ARG A 23 -10.06 5.48 3.32
CA ARG A 23 -11.42 6.06 3.41
C ARG A 23 -12.32 5.26 4.34
N LYS A 24 -12.31 3.92 4.25
CA LYS A 24 -13.11 3.05 5.12
C LYS A 24 -12.64 3.11 6.57
N ARG A 25 -11.32 3.12 6.79
CA ARG A 25 -10.71 3.24 8.12
C ARG A 25 -11.02 4.57 8.80
N SER A 26 -11.23 5.64 8.04
CA SER A 26 -11.49 6.97 8.60
C SER A 26 -12.64 6.96 9.60
N ARG A 27 -13.68 6.15 9.39
CA ARG A 27 -14.84 6.12 10.29
C ARG A 27 -14.50 5.57 11.67
N SER A 28 -13.83 4.42 11.73
CA SER A 28 -13.41 3.81 12.98
C SER A 28 -12.30 4.63 13.64
N GLN A 29 -11.38 5.19 12.86
CA GLN A 29 -10.37 6.11 13.37
C GLN A 29 -11.00 7.32 14.09
N SER A 30 -12.00 7.97 13.49
CA SER A 30 -12.71 9.09 14.14
C SER A 30 -13.42 8.67 15.42
N ALA A 31 -14.04 7.48 15.45
CA ALA A 31 -14.69 6.96 16.65
C ALA A 31 -13.68 6.72 17.79
N LEU A 32 -12.53 6.11 17.48
CA LEU A 32 -11.46 5.87 18.44
C LEU A 32 -10.90 7.19 18.98
N VAL A 33 -10.65 8.18 18.12
CA VAL A 33 -10.18 9.51 18.55
C VAL A 33 -11.21 10.19 19.44
N GLN A 34 -12.50 10.09 19.11
CA GLN A 34 -13.56 10.66 19.94
C GLN A 34 -13.61 10.02 21.34
N ALA A 35 -13.54 8.69 21.43
CA ALA A 35 -13.52 7.99 22.72
C ALA A 35 -12.34 8.46 23.59
N ILE A 36 -11.15 8.61 22.99
CA ILE A 36 -9.97 9.14 23.68
C ILE A 36 -10.21 10.56 24.21
N LEU A 37 -10.79 11.44 23.40
CA LEU A 37 -11.06 12.83 23.80
C LEU A 37 -12.10 12.94 24.92
N LEU A 38 -13.07 12.03 24.93
CA LEU A 38 -14.12 11.97 25.96
C LEU A 38 -13.71 11.16 27.19
N GLN A 39 -12.51 10.57 27.20
CA GLN A 39 -12.05 9.63 28.23
C GLN A 39 -13.01 8.43 28.40
N GLU A 40 -13.66 8.03 27.31
CA GLU A 40 -14.54 6.87 27.25
C GLU A 40 -13.80 5.65 26.70
N GLU A 41 -14.27 4.47 27.07
CA GLU A 41 -13.78 3.23 26.45
C GLU A 41 -14.28 3.14 25.00
N PRO A 42 -13.39 2.92 24.01
CA PRO A 42 -13.80 2.79 22.62
C PRO A 42 -14.64 1.53 22.42
N LYS A 43 -15.62 1.61 21.53
CA LYS A 43 -16.42 0.44 21.17
C LYS A 43 -15.54 -0.62 20.51
N GLU A 44 -15.70 -1.87 20.95
CA GLU A 44 -14.96 -3.02 20.44
C GLU A 44 -15.02 -3.12 18.90
N ALA A 45 -16.22 -2.94 18.32
CA ALA A 45 -16.41 -2.93 16.87
C ALA A 45 -15.54 -1.87 16.16
N ASP A 46 -15.42 -0.65 16.71
CA ASP A 46 -14.60 0.40 16.10
C ASP A 46 -13.11 0.03 16.17
N VAL A 47 -12.66 -0.60 17.26
CA VAL A 47 -11.29 -1.12 17.41
C VAL A 47 -11.02 -2.21 16.38
N GLU A 48 -11.90 -3.20 16.25
CA GLU A 48 -11.76 -4.28 15.27
C GLU A 48 -11.69 -3.76 13.83
N TRP A 49 -12.59 -2.84 13.46
CA TRP A 49 -12.58 -2.24 12.12
C TRP A 49 -11.30 -1.46 11.85
N PHE A 50 -10.83 -0.67 12.81
CA PHE A 50 -9.57 0.05 12.69
C PHE A 50 -8.38 -0.89 12.49
N ASN A 51 -8.30 -1.95 13.30
CA ASN A 51 -7.22 -2.93 13.22
C ASN A 51 -7.26 -3.70 11.90
N LYS A 52 -8.44 -4.15 11.47
CA LYS A 52 -8.64 -4.82 10.18
C LYS A 52 -8.13 -3.98 9.02
N TYR A 53 -8.62 -2.75 8.89
CA TYR A 53 -8.21 -1.88 7.77
C TYR A 53 -6.74 -1.49 7.84
N THR A 54 -6.18 -1.32 9.05
CA THR A 54 -4.74 -1.08 9.22
C THR A 54 -3.91 -2.28 8.77
N GLY A 55 -4.35 -3.50 9.08
CA GLY A 55 -3.75 -4.74 8.59
C GLY A 55 -3.81 -4.84 7.06
N GLU A 56 -4.97 -4.59 6.46
CA GLU A 56 -5.15 -4.61 5.00
C GLU A 56 -4.25 -3.57 4.30
N ILE A 57 -4.20 -2.32 4.80
CA ILE A 57 -3.30 -1.28 4.28
C ILE A 57 -1.84 -1.75 4.33
N SER A 58 -1.43 -2.37 5.45
CA SER A 58 -0.06 -2.85 5.65
C SER A 58 0.28 -3.96 4.65
N ALA A 59 -0.62 -4.91 4.43
CA ALA A 59 -0.46 -5.96 3.44
C ALA A 59 -0.31 -5.38 2.01
N VAL A 60 -1.14 -4.42 1.63
CA VAL A 60 -1.06 -3.77 0.31
C VAL A 60 0.22 -2.95 0.16
N ARG A 61 0.67 -2.24 1.20
CA ARG A 61 1.95 -1.51 1.19
C ARG A 61 3.16 -2.43 1.04
N ASN A 62 3.14 -3.58 1.70
CA ASN A 62 4.19 -4.60 1.55
C ASN A 62 4.25 -5.13 0.12
N HIS A 63 3.09 -5.47 -0.44
CA HIS A 63 3.00 -5.92 -1.84
C HIS A 63 3.45 -4.82 -2.83
N MET A 64 3.07 -3.57 -2.60
CA MET A 64 3.52 -2.43 -3.42
C MET A 64 5.05 -2.27 -3.38
N THR A 65 5.64 -2.35 -2.18
CA THR A 65 7.09 -2.23 -1.98
C THR A 65 7.83 -3.35 -2.71
N GLU A 66 7.35 -4.58 -2.62
CA GLU A 66 7.92 -5.72 -3.32
C GLU A 66 7.81 -5.57 -4.85
N THR A 67 6.68 -5.05 -5.33
CA THR A 67 6.47 -4.76 -6.75
C THR A 67 7.41 -3.67 -7.26
N GLN A 68 7.67 -2.64 -6.44
CA GLN A 68 8.63 -1.58 -6.76
C GLN A 68 10.05 -2.13 -6.85
N LYS A 69 10.48 -2.99 -5.91
CA LYS A 69 11.79 -3.66 -5.98
C LYS A 69 11.96 -4.47 -7.27
N LYS A 70 10.93 -5.20 -7.68
CA LYS A 70 10.93 -5.97 -8.95
C LYS A 70 11.06 -5.05 -10.18
N LEU A 71 10.38 -3.91 -10.17
CA LEU A 71 10.50 -2.92 -11.23
C LEU A 71 11.92 -2.35 -11.29
N ASP A 72 12.51 -2.00 -10.16
CA ASP A 72 13.85 -1.41 -10.09
C ASP A 72 14.92 -2.41 -10.57
N ALA A 73 14.83 -3.68 -10.13
CA ALA A 73 15.68 -4.76 -10.61
C ALA A 73 15.54 -4.98 -12.14
N PHE A 74 14.30 -4.96 -12.65
CA PHE A 74 14.05 -5.04 -14.09
C PHE A 74 14.70 -3.88 -14.87
N MET A 75 14.60 -2.66 -14.35
CA MET A 75 15.22 -1.49 -14.98
C MET A 75 16.75 -1.57 -14.96
N ALA A 76 17.35 -2.00 -13.84
CA ALA A 76 18.79 -2.18 -13.72
C ALA A 76 19.34 -3.23 -14.70
N THR A 77 18.68 -4.38 -14.83
CA THR A 77 19.09 -5.44 -15.78
C THR A 77 19.00 -4.98 -17.23
N LYS A 78 17.98 -4.19 -17.60
CA LYS A 78 17.86 -3.61 -18.94
C LYS A 78 18.98 -2.62 -19.24
N GLN A 79 19.36 -1.77 -18.28
CA GLN A 79 20.45 -0.81 -18.45
C GLN A 79 21.80 -1.53 -18.62
N ALA A 80 22.08 -2.55 -17.82
CA ALA A 80 23.30 -3.35 -17.93
C ALA A 80 23.43 -4.04 -19.31
N LYS A 81 22.34 -4.62 -19.82
CA LYS A 81 22.30 -5.22 -21.17
C LYS A 81 22.52 -4.19 -22.28
N LYS A 82 22.03 -2.96 -22.12
CA LYS A 82 22.23 -1.88 -23.10
C LYS A 82 23.70 -1.44 -23.16
N LYS A 83 24.36 -1.31 -22.00
CA LYS A 83 25.79 -0.94 -21.93
C LYS A 83 26.69 -2.00 -22.59
N LYS A 84 26.43 -3.29 -22.36
CA LYS A 84 27.18 -4.41 -22.96
C LYS A 84 27.03 -4.55 -24.48
N LYS A 85 26.00 -3.96 -25.09
CA LYS A 85 25.79 -3.98 -26.55
C LYS A 85 26.38 -2.75 -27.27
N ALA A 86 26.83 -1.76 -26.50
CA ALA A 86 27.42 -0.52 -27.01
C ALA A 86 28.95 -0.48 -26.87
N GLN A 87 29.53 -1.52 -26.25
CA GLN A 87 30.95 -1.89 -26.31
C GLN A 87 31.10 -2.99 -27.35
#